data_AF-A0A6L8T763-F1
#
_entry.id   AF-A0A6L8T763-F1
#
_cell.length_a   1.000
_cell.length_b   1.000
_cell.length_c   1.000
_cell.angle_alpha   90.00
_cell.angle_beta   90.00
_cell.angle_gamma   90.00
#
_symmetry.space_group_name_H-M   'P 1'
#
loop_
_entity.id
_entity.type
_entity.pdbx_description
1 polymer ?
#
loop_
_entity_poly.entity_id
_entity_poly.type
_entity_poly.pdbx_seq_one_letter_code
_entity_poly.pdbx_strand_id
1 'polypeptide(L)'
;MHYDDELFDEEKEISIDELVEALSGEDEDGDPKSVVECSLYKVETTEDGTLEKINEMTSFTAAPGVFVNRISFTGPFVMVELDFQHEQNMWLRRIMEVLDEFHSHADKGNMLFTLTITNIECAVDYYLTLSNPAAYLKGLSKDNRPVIVQLVFAADLVNAVACDFDLEEIKAEALREMESDEKSQLEDEAMNEIVMAMINEGTPMDENYFLNQNHVEEPSNKHRIRSTEHTDLSNVRRSELDLDKTGIRGKE
;
A
#
# COMPACT_ATOMS: atom_id res chain seq x y z
N MET A 1 9.52 20.35 -35.91
CA MET A 1 8.43 19.71 -35.15
C MET A 1 8.16 20.64 -34.00
N HIS A 2 7.05 21.38 -34.07
CA HIS A 2 6.54 22.11 -32.93
C HIS A 2 5.84 21.07 -32.06
N TYR A 3 6.31 20.92 -30.82
CA TYR A 3 5.50 20.28 -29.80
C TYR A 3 4.49 21.35 -29.38
N ASP A 4 3.22 21.08 -29.62
CA ASP A 4 2.13 21.93 -29.15
C ASP A 4 2.14 21.87 -27.60
N ASP A 5 2.45 23.00 -26.98
CA ASP A 5 2.39 23.26 -25.54
C ASP A 5 0.92 23.41 -25.05
N GLU A 6 -0.04 22.70 -25.66
CA GLU A 6 -1.49 22.88 -25.44
C GLU A 6 -2.16 21.65 -24.76
N LEU A 7 -1.51 21.05 -23.75
CA LEU A 7 -2.09 19.93 -23.00
C LEU A 7 -1.85 20.00 -21.48
N PHE A 8 -1.61 21.20 -20.97
CA PHE A 8 -1.88 21.49 -19.57
C PHE A 8 -3.25 22.16 -19.55
N ASP A 9 -4.30 21.37 -19.32
CA ASP A 9 -5.56 21.94 -18.85
C ASP A 9 -5.22 22.90 -17.71
N GLU A 10 -5.75 24.13 -17.75
CA GLU A 10 -5.52 25.14 -16.72
C GLU A 10 -5.66 24.45 -15.35
N GLU A 11 -4.59 24.43 -14.55
CA GLU A 11 -4.61 23.83 -13.21
C GLU A 11 -5.80 24.43 -12.46
N LYS A 12 -6.89 23.65 -12.39
CA LYS A 12 -8.12 24.11 -11.77
C LYS A 12 -7.82 24.20 -10.28
N GLU A 13 -7.81 25.41 -9.75
CA GLU A 13 -7.64 25.63 -8.32
C GLU A 13 -8.79 24.92 -7.59
N ILE A 14 -8.47 23.89 -6.81
CA ILE A 14 -9.46 23.14 -6.00
C ILE A 14 -9.48 23.76 -4.62
N SER A 15 -10.65 24.21 -4.17
CA SER A 15 -10.77 24.68 -2.79
C SER A 15 -10.80 23.48 -1.83
N ILE A 16 -10.25 23.66 -0.62
CA ILE A 16 -10.27 22.61 0.42
C ILE A 16 -11.70 22.19 0.74
N ASP A 17 -12.65 23.13 0.79
CA ASP A 17 -14.03 22.83 1.12
C ASP A 17 -14.69 21.94 0.03
N GLU A 18 -14.47 22.24 -1.25
CA GLU A 18 -14.94 21.42 -2.37
C GLU A 18 -14.31 20.02 -2.36
N LEU A 19 -13.01 19.92 -2.05
CA LEU A 19 -12.31 18.64 -1.94
C LEU A 19 -12.89 17.78 -0.83
N VAL A 20 -13.10 18.37 0.37
CA VAL A 20 -13.64 17.64 1.53
C VAL A 20 -15.08 17.20 1.26
N GLU A 21 -15.90 18.04 0.64
CA GLU A 21 -17.29 17.74 0.28
C GLU A 21 -17.40 16.60 -0.74
N ALA A 22 -16.47 16.54 -1.71
CA ALA A 22 -16.43 15.49 -2.71
C ALA A 22 -15.97 14.14 -2.14
N LEU A 23 -15.03 14.15 -1.19
CA LEU A 23 -14.37 12.93 -0.72
C LEU A 23 -14.97 12.32 0.55
N SER A 24 -15.78 13.07 1.31
CA SER A 24 -16.28 12.64 2.61
C SER A 24 -17.78 12.38 2.61
N GLY A 25 -18.21 11.33 3.33
CA GLY A 25 -19.61 11.02 3.58
C GLY A 25 -20.19 9.93 2.66
N GLU A 26 -21.52 9.96 2.54
CA GLU A 26 -22.35 8.98 1.84
C GLU A 26 -22.94 9.60 0.57
N ASP A 27 -23.11 8.80 -0.47
CA ASP A 27 -23.80 9.18 -1.71
C ASP A 27 -25.33 9.24 -1.54
N GLU A 28 -26.05 9.47 -2.65
CA GLU A 28 -27.52 9.53 -2.63
C GLU A 28 -28.19 8.21 -2.21
N ASP A 29 -27.51 7.07 -2.37
CA ASP A 29 -28.00 5.73 -2.04
C ASP A 29 -27.58 5.26 -0.63
N GLY A 30 -26.71 6.03 0.04
CA GLY A 30 -26.18 5.72 1.38
C GLY A 30 -24.88 4.89 1.34
N ASP A 31 -24.27 4.75 0.16
CA ASP A 31 -22.99 4.06 -0.06
C ASP A 31 -21.82 5.05 0.11
N PRO A 32 -20.58 4.58 0.32
CA PRO A 32 -19.42 5.46 0.43
C PRO A 32 -19.20 6.27 -0.86
N LYS A 33 -19.03 7.59 -0.75
CA LYS A 33 -18.69 8.45 -1.89
C LYS A 33 -17.32 8.20 -2.51
N SER A 34 -16.43 7.57 -1.76
CA SER A 34 -15.03 7.42 -2.13
C SER A 34 -14.52 6.03 -1.80
N VAL A 35 -13.55 5.59 -2.59
CA VAL A 35 -12.71 4.43 -2.27
C VAL A 35 -11.44 4.89 -1.57
N VAL A 36 -10.88 4.03 -0.73
CA VAL A 36 -9.64 4.31 -0.01
C VAL A 36 -8.59 3.29 -0.41
N GLU A 37 -7.56 3.72 -1.12
CA GLU A 37 -6.38 2.90 -1.40
C GLU A 37 -5.32 3.12 -0.32
N CYS A 38 -4.76 2.02 0.18
CA CYS A 38 -3.70 2.01 1.18
C CYS A 38 -2.51 1.23 0.62
N SER A 39 -1.35 1.88 0.56
CA SER A 39 -0.15 1.27 0.00
C SER A 39 1.06 1.52 0.88
N LEU A 40 1.91 0.50 0.95
CA LEU A 40 3.17 0.51 1.67
C LEU A 40 4.29 0.11 0.71
N TYR A 41 5.24 1.02 0.56
CA TYR A 41 6.41 0.85 -0.28
C TYR A 41 7.68 0.85 0.55
N LYS A 42 8.64 0.04 0.11
CA LYS A 42 10.03 0.13 0.54
C LYS A 42 10.80 0.97 -0.45
N VAL A 43 11.43 2.02 0.07
CA VAL A 43 12.29 2.94 -0.65
C VAL A 43 13.74 2.51 -0.44
N GLU A 44 14.43 2.19 -1.52
CA GLU A 44 15.85 1.86 -1.52
C GLU A 44 16.63 3.08 -2.01
N THR A 45 17.52 3.58 -1.16
CA THR A 45 18.40 4.72 -1.48
C THR A 45 19.86 4.30 -1.41
N THR A 46 20.67 4.91 -2.27
CA THR A 46 22.14 4.82 -2.19
C THR A 46 22.68 5.47 -0.91
N GLU A 47 23.95 5.22 -0.57
CA GLU A 47 24.60 5.80 0.63
C GLU A 47 24.61 7.34 0.66
N ASP A 48 24.49 7.99 -0.51
CA ASP A 48 24.38 9.45 -0.64
C ASP A 48 22.94 9.98 -0.59
N GLY A 49 21.95 9.10 -0.34
CA GLY A 49 20.53 9.45 -0.21
C GLY A 49 19.79 9.59 -1.55
N THR A 50 20.41 9.21 -2.66
CA THR A 50 19.73 9.20 -3.97
C THR A 50 18.75 8.04 -4.04
N LEU A 51 17.54 8.30 -4.52
CA LEU A 51 16.54 7.26 -4.78
C LEU A 51 17.07 6.27 -5.83
N GLU A 52 17.16 5.00 -5.48
CA GLU A 52 17.55 3.92 -6.38
C GLU A 52 16.31 3.16 -6.88
N LYS A 53 15.42 2.77 -5.95
CA LYS A 53 14.25 1.95 -6.27
C LYS A 53 13.09 2.17 -5.29
N ILE A 54 11.87 2.00 -5.79
CA ILE A 54 10.65 1.88 -4.98
C ILE A 54 10.09 0.49 -5.23
N ASN A 55 9.91 -0.29 -4.17
CA ASN A 55 9.33 -1.62 -4.20
C ASN A 55 7.98 -1.59 -3.47
N GLU A 56 6.91 -1.97 -4.15
CA GLU A 56 5.62 -2.20 -3.49
C GLU A 56 5.72 -3.42 -2.60
N MET A 57 5.37 -3.25 -1.32
CA MET A 57 5.28 -4.35 -0.36
C MET A 57 3.85 -4.84 -0.24
N THR A 58 2.93 -3.90 -0.01
CA THR A 58 1.50 -4.15 0.15
C THR A 58 0.74 -3.01 -0.49
N SER A 59 -0.25 -3.31 -1.34
CA SER A 59 -1.23 -2.32 -1.80
C SER A 59 -2.61 -2.95 -1.80
N PHE A 60 -3.63 -2.17 -1.46
CA PHE A 60 -5.03 -2.58 -1.54
C PHE A 60 -6.00 -1.39 -1.59
N THR A 61 -7.09 -1.57 -2.32
CA THR A 61 -8.23 -0.66 -2.49
C THR A 61 -9.40 -1.11 -1.63
N ALA A 62 -9.65 -0.38 -0.54
CA ALA A 62 -10.73 -0.66 0.38
C ALA A 62 -12.07 -0.05 -0.08
N ALA A 63 -12.97 -0.94 -0.50
CA ALA A 63 -14.42 -0.75 -0.64
C ALA A 63 -15.09 -2.13 -0.77
N PRO A 64 -16.36 -2.36 -0.38
CA PRO A 64 -17.35 -1.47 0.25
C PRO A 64 -17.27 -1.42 1.79
N GLY A 65 -18.02 -0.52 2.41
CA GLY A 65 -18.16 -0.44 3.87
C GLY A 65 -17.08 0.35 4.60
N VAL A 66 -16.27 1.13 3.87
CA VAL A 66 -15.29 2.07 4.43
C VAL A 66 -15.71 3.48 4.07
N PHE A 67 -15.98 4.29 5.09
CA PHE A 67 -16.48 5.65 4.94
C PHE A 67 -15.41 6.64 5.37
N VAL A 68 -15.12 7.60 4.50
CA VAL A 68 -14.35 8.77 4.88
C VAL A 68 -15.31 9.72 5.61
N ASN A 69 -15.37 9.59 6.94
CA ASN A 69 -16.29 10.40 7.75
C ASN A 69 -15.89 11.86 7.77
N ARG A 70 -14.59 12.14 7.81
CA ARG A 70 -14.07 13.49 7.95
C ARG A 70 -12.65 13.62 7.43
N ILE A 71 -12.41 14.67 6.67
CA ILE A 71 -11.07 15.21 6.40
C ILE A 71 -11.02 16.61 7.04
N SER A 72 -9.97 16.90 7.81
CA SER A 72 -9.83 18.20 8.47
C SER A 72 -8.41 18.73 8.44
N PHE A 73 -8.28 19.99 8.02
CA PHE A 73 -7.02 20.72 7.96
C PHE A 73 -6.89 21.58 9.22
N THR A 74 -5.92 21.26 10.08
CA THR A 74 -5.69 21.96 11.35
C THR A 74 -4.23 22.40 11.45
N GLY A 75 -3.96 23.61 10.96
CA GLY A 75 -2.60 24.17 10.96
C GLY A 75 -1.65 23.31 10.11
N PRO A 76 -0.54 22.80 10.66
CA PRO A 76 0.42 21.99 9.91
C PRO A 76 -0.01 20.52 9.75
N PHE A 77 -1.22 20.15 10.17
CA PHE A 77 -1.69 18.77 10.16
C PHE A 77 -2.98 18.60 9.37
N VAL A 78 -3.12 17.43 8.77
CA VAL A 78 -4.36 16.94 8.16
C VAL A 78 -4.79 15.69 8.89
N MET A 79 -6.05 15.62 9.28
CA MET A 79 -6.63 14.46 9.95
C MET A 79 -7.70 13.84 9.07
N VAL A 80 -7.61 12.53 8.86
CA VAL A 80 -8.58 11.72 8.14
C VAL A 80 -9.20 10.73 9.11
N GLU A 81 -10.53 10.69 9.17
CA GLU A 81 -11.29 9.72 9.94
C GLU A 81 -11.96 8.72 8.99
N LEU A 82 -11.58 7.45 9.12
CA LEU A 82 -12.17 6.32 8.41
C LEU A 82 -13.09 5.55 9.36
N ASP A 83 -14.30 5.26 8.90
CA ASP A 83 -15.29 4.44 9.61
C ASP A 83 -15.59 3.18 8.82
N PHE A 84 -15.35 2.04 9.46
CA PHE A 84 -15.50 0.73 8.86
C PHE A 84 -16.88 0.11 9.13
N GLN A 85 -17.78 0.84 9.81
CA GLN A 85 -19.13 0.49 10.27
C GLN A 85 -19.24 -0.72 11.22
N HIS A 86 -18.44 -1.76 10.99
CA HIS A 86 -18.48 -3.05 11.65
C HIS A 86 -17.07 -3.48 12.07
N GLU A 87 -16.96 -4.07 13.26
CA GLU A 87 -15.66 -4.54 13.79
C GLU A 87 -15.08 -5.71 12.99
N GLN A 88 -15.96 -6.51 12.36
CA GLN A 88 -15.58 -7.62 11.48
C GLN A 88 -15.24 -7.16 10.07
N ASN A 89 -15.23 -5.84 9.81
CA ASN A 89 -14.85 -5.33 8.51
C ASN A 89 -13.39 -5.72 8.21
N MET A 90 -13.20 -6.48 7.14
CA MET A 90 -11.89 -6.97 6.70
C MET A 90 -10.89 -5.83 6.46
N TRP A 91 -11.35 -4.69 5.93
CA TRP A 91 -10.51 -3.54 5.63
C TRP A 91 -9.95 -2.89 6.89
N LEU A 92 -10.71 -2.90 7.99
CA LEU A 92 -10.21 -2.42 9.28
C LEU A 92 -8.97 -3.21 9.71
N ARG A 93 -9.04 -4.54 9.60
CA ARG A 93 -7.92 -5.41 9.96
C ARG A 93 -6.71 -5.14 9.06
N ARG A 94 -6.93 -5.09 7.75
CA ARG A 94 -5.86 -4.89 6.76
C ARG A 94 -5.18 -3.52 6.90
N ILE A 95 -5.96 -2.45 7.11
CA ILE A 95 -5.40 -1.12 7.39
C ILE A 95 -4.59 -1.10 8.68
N MET A 96 -5.10 -1.74 9.74
CA MET A 96 -4.37 -1.82 11.02
C MET A 96 -3.05 -2.59 10.88
N GLU A 97 -3.03 -3.70 10.14
CA GLU A 97 -1.81 -4.48 9.87
C GLU A 97 -0.75 -3.64 9.14
N VAL A 98 -1.14 -2.90 8.09
CA VAL A 98 -0.22 -2.04 7.34
C VAL A 98 0.28 -0.86 8.19
N LEU A 99 -0.60 -0.24 9.00
CA LEU A 99 -0.20 0.84 9.91
C LEU A 99 0.79 0.33 10.97
N ASP A 100 0.54 -0.84 11.55
CA ASP A 100 1.44 -1.46 12.51
C ASP A 100 2.79 -1.81 11.87
N GLU A 101 2.80 -2.32 10.64
CA GLU A 101 4.02 -2.57 9.89
C GLU A 101 4.82 -1.28 9.65
N PHE A 102 4.17 -0.22 9.16
CA PHE A 102 4.79 1.08 8.93
C PHE A 102 5.38 1.69 10.22
N HIS A 103 4.63 1.64 11.33
CA HIS A 103 5.08 2.25 12.58
C HIS A 103 6.11 1.40 13.35
N SER A 104 6.12 0.07 13.15
CA SER A 104 7.08 -0.85 13.79
C SER A 104 8.39 -0.99 13.03
N HIS A 105 8.44 -0.61 11.75
CA HIS A 105 9.67 -0.68 10.96
C HIS A 105 10.79 0.17 11.59
N ALA A 106 11.96 -0.44 11.75
CA ALA A 106 13.10 0.20 12.41
C ALA A 106 13.66 1.38 11.60
N ASP A 107 13.56 1.30 10.28
CA ASP A 107 14.06 2.31 9.34
C ASP A 107 12.92 2.98 8.60
N LYS A 108 12.25 3.90 9.31
CA LYS A 108 11.13 4.68 8.75
C LYS A 108 11.55 5.59 7.59
N GLY A 109 12.84 5.92 7.48
CA GLY A 109 13.35 6.73 6.37
C GLY A 109 13.23 6.02 5.01
N ASN A 110 13.18 4.70 5.03
CA ASN A 110 13.11 3.83 3.86
C ASN A 110 11.72 3.23 3.64
N MET A 111 10.70 3.71 4.35
CA MET A 111 9.32 3.29 4.17
C MET A 111 8.49 4.48 3.69
N LEU A 112 7.62 4.22 2.70
CA LEU A 112 6.63 5.18 2.24
C LEU A 112 5.25 4.57 2.40
N PHE A 113 4.43 5.18 3.25
CA PHE A 113 3.02 4.85 3.35
C PHE A 113 2.21 5.90 2.59
N THR A 114 1.24 5.47 1.80
CA THR A 114 0.29 6.35 1.11
C THR A 114 -1.15 5.94 1.40
N LEU A 115 -1.98 6.92 1.72
CA LEU A 115 -3.43 6.80 1.73
C LEU A 115 -3.98 7.65 0.58
N THR A 116 -4.61 7.02 -0.41
CA THR A 116 -5.25 7.72 -1.52
C THR A 116 -6.76 7.59 -1.39
N ILE A 117 -7.45 8.72 -1.43
CA ILE A 117 -8.92 8.79 -1.39
C ILE A 117 -9.39 9.30 -2.75
N THR A 118 -10.22 8.49 -3.41
CA THR A 118 -10.69 8.79 -4.77
C THR A 118 -12.21 8.84 -4.79
N ASN A 119 -12.77 9.95 -5.28
CA ASN A 119 -14.22 10.09 -5.46
C ASN A 119 -14.73 9.10 -6.53
N ILE A 120 -15.87 8.45 -6.28
CA ILE A 120 -16.50 7.52 -7.23
C ILE A 120 -17.87 7.98 -7.77
N GLU A 121 -18.37 9.15 -7.36
CA GLU A 121 -19.67 9.69 -7.77
C GLU A 121 -19.69 10.34 -9.18
N CYS A 122 -18.61 10.26 -9.96
CA CYS A 122 -18.50 10.85 -11.32
C CYS A 122 -18.77 12.38 -11.41
N ALA A 123 -19.01 13.07 -10.29
CA ALA A 123 -19.40 14.48 -10.27
C ALA A 123 -18.18 15.41 -10.38
N VAL A 124 -17.06 14.98 -9.79
CA VAL A 124 -15.76 15.64 -9.83
C VAL A 124 -14.66 14.59 -9.62
N ASP A 125 -13.67 14.61 -10.50
CA ASP A 125 -12.56 13.66 -10.49
C ASP A 125 -11.43 14.14 -9.57
N TYR A 126 -11.72 14.18 -8.27
CA TYR A 126 -10.75 14.57 -7.25
C TYR A 126 -10.11 13.34 -6.61
N TYR A 127 -8.79 13.40 -6.45
CA TYR A 127 -8.03 12.48 -5.60
C TYR A 127 -7.27 13.25 -4.52
N LEU A 128 -7.16 12.64 -3.35
CA LEU A 128 -6.34 13.11 -2.25
C LEU A 128 -5.37 12.02 -1.82
N THR A 129 -4.08 12.25 -2.03
CA THR A 129 -3.03 11.37 -1.52
C THR A 129 -2.37 12.00 -0.30
N LEU A 130 -2.35 11.26 0.80
CA LEU A 130 -1.67 11.64 2.03
C LEU A 130 -0.55 10.64 2.32
N SER A 131 0.65 11.16 2.61
CA SER A 131 1.83 10.32 2.81
C SER A 131 2.32 10.34 4.25
N ASN A 132 2.80 9.20 4.73
CA ASN A 132 3.48 9.00 6.00
C ASN A 132 2.73 9.56 7.22
N PRO A 133 1.73 8.83 7.75
CA PRO A 133 0.99 9.27 8.93
C PRO A 133 1.94 9.43 10.11
N ALA A 134 1.86 10.59 10.78
CA ALA A 134 2.59 10.87 12.00
C ALA A 134 2.11 10.00 13.16
N ALA A 135 0.80 9.74 13.23
CA ALA A 135 0.18 8.89 14.22
C ALA A 135 -1.19 8.39 13.73
N TYR A 136 -1.68 7.33 14.37
CA TYR A 136 -3.04 6.86 14.20
C TYR A 136 -3.72 6.56 15.55
N LEU A 137 -5.05 6.61 15.58
CA LEU A 137 -5.87 6.28 16.74
C LEU A 137 -7.02 5.36 16.33
N LYS A 138 -7.18 4.25 17.04
CA LYS A 138 -8.36 3.38 16.90
C LYS A 138 -9.47 3.84 17.84
N GLY A 139 -10.53 4.38 17.28
CA GLY A 139 -11.74 4.83 17.96
C GLY A 139 -12.83 3.76 18.03
N LEU A 140 -13.85 4.02 18.85
CA LEU A 140 -15.02 3.15 19.00
C LEU A 140 -16.26 3.75 18.32
N SER A 141 -17.14 2.90 17.80
CA SER A 141 -18.49 3.23 17.34
C SER A 141 -19.38 3.70 18.49
N LYS A 142 -20.59 4.16 18.17
CA LYS A 142 -21.63 4.47 19.16
C LYS A 142 -21.96 3.28 20.08
N ASP A 143 -21.71 2.06 19.63
CA ASP A 143 -21.90 0.82 20.39
C ASP A 143 -20.63 0.35 21.12
N ASN A 144 -19.62 1.23 21.26
CA ASN A 144 -18.31 0.93 21.83
C ASN A 144 -17.51 -0.18 21.09
N ARG A 145 -17.75 -0.38 19.79
CA ARG A 145 -16.97 -1.35 18.98
C ARG A 145 -15.85 -0.65 18.24
N PRO A 146 -14.63 -1.20 18.18
CA PRO A 146 -13.49 -0.50 17.60
C PRO A 146 -13.56 -0.49 16.07
N VAL A 147 -14.26 0.49 15.48
CA VAL A 147 -14.54 0.56 14.03
C VAL A 147 -14.07 1.85 13.37
N ILE A 148 -13.50 2.80 14.13
CA ILE A 148 -13.05 4.08 13.60
C ILE A 148 -11.52 4.09 13.63
N VAL A 149 -10.88 4.53 12.55
CA VAL A 149 -9.44 4.79 12.50
C VAL A 149 -9.23 6.25 12.12
N GLN A 150 -8.56 6.99 12.99
CA GLN A 150 -8.15 8.37 12.74
C GLN A 150 -6.66 8.39 12.41
N LEU A 151 -6.31 9.00 11.28
CA LEU A 151 -4.95 9.14 10.79
C LEU A 151 -4.56 10.62 10.78
N VAL A 152 -3.36 10.94 11.26
CA VAL A 152 -2.83 12.31 11.29
C VAL A 152 -1.60 12.40 10.39
N PHE A 153 -1.66 13.28 9.40
CA PHE A 153 -0.61 13.53 8.42
C PHE A 153 -0.05 14.94 8.57
N ALA A 154 1.18 15.15 8.11
CA ALA A 154 1.73 16.48 7.95
C ALA A 154 1.17 17.12 6.68
N ALA A 155 0.75 18.39 6.75
CA ALA A 155 0.06 19.06 5.65
C ALA A 155 0.93 19.30 4.41
N ASP A 156 2.25 19.27 4.57
CA ASP A 156 3.24 19.35 3.49
C ASP A 156 3.38 18.04 2.69
N LEU A 157 2.81 16.94 3.20
CA LEU A 157 2.81 15.62 2.55
C LEU A 157 1.44 15.25 1.97
N VAL A 158 0.65 16.28 1.62
CA VAL A 158 -0.68 16.14 1.05
C VAL A 158 -0.66 16.62 -0.38
N ASN A 159 -1.15 15.78 -1.29
CA ASN A 159 -1.31 16.11 -2.70
C ASN A 159 -2.77 15.93 -3.10
N ALA A 160 -3.36 16.99 -3.67
CA ALA A 160 -4.73 16.98 -4.16
C ALA A 160 -4.72 17.42 -5.61
N VAL A 161 -5.36 16.65 -6.47
CA VAL A 161 -5.34 16.89 -7.93
C VAL A 161 -6.67 16.50 -8.53
N ALA A 162 -7.06 17.26 -9.55
CA ALA A 162 -8.15 16.93 -10.45
C ALA A 162 -7.56 16.23 -11.68
N CYS A 163 -7.95 14.99 -11.95
CA CYS A 163 -7.45 14.23 -13.10
C CYS A 163 -8.51 13.24 -13.56
N ASP A 164 -8.71 13.11 -14.87
CA ASP A 164 -9.58 12.08 -15.43
C ASP A 164 -9.04 10.68 -15.06
N PHE A 165 -9.85 9.85 -14.41
CA PHE A 165 -9.49 8.45 -14.07
C PHE A 165 -10.53 7.45 -14.56
N ASP A 166 -10.10 6.22 -14.76
CA ASP A 166 -10.99 5.11 -15.12
C ASP A 166 -11.70 4.57 -13.87
N LEU A 167 -12.89 5.11 -13.62
CA LEU A 167 -13.79 4.68 -12.55
C LEU A 167 -14.17 3.20 -12.63
N GLU A 168 -14.27 2.64 -13.83
CA GLU A 168 -14.62 1.21 -13.99
C GLU A 168 -13.46 0.33 -13.54
N GLU A 169 -12.23 0.73 -13.84
CA GLU A 169 -11.02 0.02 -13.39
C GLU A 169 -10.88 0.03 -11.86
N ILE A 170 -11.07 1.20 -11.23
CA ILE A 170 -10.98 1.34 -9.77
C ILE A 170 -12.05 0.49 -9.06
N LYS A 171 -13.30 0.56 -9.52
CA LYS A 171 -14.40 -0.26 -8.97
C LYS A 171 -14.15 -1.75 -9.19
N ALA A 172 -13.62 -2.13 -10.35
CA ALA A 172 -13.28 -3.52 -10.63
C ALA A 172 -12.15 -4.02 -9.74
N GLU A 173 -11.14 -3.21 -9.43
CA GLU A 173 -10.05 -3.58 -8.51
C GLU A 173 -10.56 -3.79 -7.09
N ALA A 174 -11.35 -2.86 -6.56
CA ALA A 174 -11.96 -3.01 -5.23
C ALA A 174 -12.78 -4.32 -5.11
N LEU A 175 -13.54 -4.66 -6.15
CA LEU A 175 -14.29 -5.93 -6.21
C LEU A 175 -13.37 -7.15 -6.28
N ARG A 176 -12.30 -7.11 -7.09
CA ARG A 176 -11.32 -8.20 -7.19
C ARG A 176 -10.64 -8.49 -5.85
N GLU A 177 -10.27 -7.45 -5.12
CA GLU A 177 -9.64 -7.60 -3.82
C GLU A 177 -10.59 -8.20 -2.78
N MET A 178 -11.85 -7.75 -2.78
CA MET A 178 -12.89 -8.33 -1.92
C MET A 178 -13.07 -9.83 -2.22
N GLU A 179 -13.21 -10.22 -3.49
CA GLU A 179 -13.34 -11.63 -3.89
C GLU A 179 -12.11 -12.46 -3.49
N SER A 180 -10.91 -11.89 -3.62
CA SER A 180 -9.65 -12.55 -3.23
C SER A 180 -9.60 -12.82 -1.72
N ASP A 181 -9.96 -11.83 -0.91
CA ASP A 181 -9.91 -11.96 0.55
C ASP A 181 -11.02 -12.86 1.08
N GLU A 182 -12.24 -12.81 0.53
CA GLU A 182 -13.31 -13.76 0.86
C GLU A 182 -12.88 -15.21 0.58
N LYS A 183 -12.23 -15.43 -0.56
CA LYS A 183 -11.70 -16.75 -0.91
C LYS A 183 -10.62 -17.20 0.08
N SER A 184 -9.71 -16.32 0.48
CA SER A 184 -8.68 -16.63 1.48
C SER A 184 -9.29 -17.01 2.83
N GLN A 185 -10.34 -16.30 3.27
CA GLN A 185 -11.02 -16.60 4.53
C GLN A 185 -11.70 -17.97 4.50
N LEU A 186 -12.36 -18.33 3.39
CA LEU A 186 -12.98 -19.65 3.24
C LEU A 186 -11.94 -20.79 3.23
N GLU A 187 -10.77 -20.57 2.64
CA GLU A 187 -9.67 -21.53 2.66
C GLU A 187 -9.11 -21.74 4.08
N ASP A 188 -8.95 -20.65 4.85
CA ASP A 188 -8.51 -20.71 6.26
C ASP A 188 -9.54 -21.40 7.16
N GLU A 189 -10.83 -21.13 6.97
CA GLU A 189 -11.91 -21.81 7.70
C GLU A 189 -11.94 -23.31 7.40
N ALA A 190 -11.85 -23.69 6.12
CA ALA A 190 -11.79 -25.09 5.72
C ALA A 190 -10.56 -25.81 6.29
N MET A 191 -9.40 -25.14 6.31
CA MET A 191 -8.18 -25.65 6.93
C MET A 191 -8.38 -25.88 8.45
N ASN A 192 -8.97 -24.90 9.14
CA ASN A 192 -9.26 -25.01 10.56
C ASN A 192 -10.26 -26.14 10.87
N GLU A 193 -11.29 -26.33 10.06
CA GLU A 193 -12.23 -27.45 10.20
C GLU A 193 -11.52 -28.81 10.02
N ILE A 194 -10.61 -28.93 9.04
CA ILE A 194 -9.81 -30.13 8.82
C ILE A 194 -8.92 -30.42 10.05
N VAL A 195 -8.24 -29.41 10.59
CA VAL A 195 -7.42 -29.55 11.80
C VAL A 195 -8.28 -29.98 13.00
N MET A 196 -9.45 -29.38 13.18
CA MET A 196 -10.37 -29.75 14.27
C MET A 196 -10.93 -31.16 14.11
N ALA A 197 -11.20 -31.62 12.88
CA ALA A 197 -11.63 -32.98 12.61
C ALA A 197 -10.52 -34.01 12.96
N MET A 198 -9.26 -33.73 12.61
CA MET A 198 -8.12 -34.58 12.98
C MET A 198 -7.94 -34.69 14.50
N ILE A 199 -8.14 -33.58 15.24
CA ILE A 199 -8.09 -33.57 16.72
C ILE A 199 -9.23 -34.43 17.30
N ASN A 200 -10.44 -34.33 16.75
CA ASN A 200 -11.61 -35.06 17.24
C ASN A 200 -11.61 -36.55 16.88
N GLU A 201 -10.97 -36.95 15.78
CA GLU A 201 -10.87 -38.36 15.36
C GLU A 201 -9.76 -39.14 16.08
N GLY A 202 -9.03 -38.51 17.01
CA GLY A 202 -7.99 -39.17 17.80
C GLY A 202 -6.84 -39.74 16.95
N THR A 203 -6.66 -39.22 15.73
CA THR A 203 -5.50 -39.54 14.90
C THR A 203 -4.27 -38.97 15.62
N PRO A 204 -3.17 -39.73 15.79
CA PRO A 204 -1.98 -39.20 16.44
C PRO A 204 -1.47 -38.06 15.57
N MET A 205 -1.56 -36.82 16.07
CA MET A 205 -0.83 -35.70 15.49
C MET A 205 0.66 -36.01 15.64
N ASP A 206 1.35 -36.24 14.53
CA ASP A 206 2.81 -36.17 14.53
C ASP A 206 3.20 -34.77 15.00
N GLU A 207 4.04 -34.68 16.05
CA GLU A 207 4.51 -33.45 16.69
C GLU A 207 5.23 -32.47 15.72
N ASN A 208 5.39 -32.84 14.45
CA ASN A 208 5.95 -31.99 13.39
C ASN A 208 4.96 -30.96 12.80
N TYR A 209 3.66 -31.02 13.12
CA TYR A 209 2.70 -30.01 12.60
C TYR A 209 2.75 -28.66 13.33
N PHE A 210 3.43 -28.56 14.47
CA PHE A 210 3.54 -27.32 15.27
C PHE A 210 4.92 -26.65 15.24
N LEU A 211 5.85 -27.12 14.41
CA LEU A 211 7.16 -26.50 14.24
C LEU A 211 7.35 -26.02 12.81
N ASN A 212 6.65 -24.95 12.45
CA ASN A 212 7.14 -24.03 11.42
C ASN A 212 6.71 -22.58 11.68
N GLN A 213 6.87 -22.14 12.92
CA GLN A 213 7.00 -20.73 13.25
C GLN A 213 8.28 -20.56 14.09
N ASN A 214 9.20 -19.76 13.57
CA ASN A 214 10.49 -19.34 14.15
C ASN A 214 11.63 -20.37 14.12
N HIS A 215 12.35 -20.45 12.99
CA HIS A 215 13.80 -20.60 13.03
C HIS A 215 14.44 -19.25 12.66
N VAL A 216 14.87 -18.53 13.69
CA VAL A 216 16.00 -17.60 13.56
C VAL A 216 17.22 -18.49 13.34
N GLU A 217 17.76 -18.53 12.13
CA GLU A 217 19.10 -19.10 11.93
C GLU A 217 20.12 -18.18 12.59
N GLU A 218 20.63 -18.58 13.76
CA GLU A 218 21.87 -18.01 14.28
C GLU A 218 23.03 -18.39 13.35
N PRO A 219 23.96 -17.45 13.05
CA PRO A 219 24.98 -17.67 12.04
C PRO A 219 26.06 -18.63 12.58
N SER A 220 26.08 -19.85 12.06
CA SER A 220 27.18 -20.78 12.34
C SER A 220 28.41 -20.42 11.50
N ASN A 221 29.38 -19.78 12.15
CA ASN A 221 30.74 -19.59 11.66
C ASN A 221 31.40 -20.95 11.36
N LYS A 222 31.57 -21.29 10.08
CA LYS A 222 32.67 -22.14 9.57
C LYS A 222 32.74 -22.10 8.04
N HIS A 223 33.73 -21.38 7.53
CA HIS A 223 34.16 -21.44 6.14
C HIS A 223 34.41 -22.87 5.64
N ARG A 224 33.93 -23.20 4.44
CA ARG A 224 34.65 -24.06 3.50
C ARG A 224 34.21 -23.81 2.06
N ILE A 225 35.10 -23.18 1.30
CA ILE A 225 35.03 -22.99 -0.15
C ILE A 225 34.92 -24.35 -0.88
N ARG A 226 34.07 -24.43 -1.91
CA ARG A 226 34.33 -25.26 -3.11
C ARG A 226 33.56 -24.73 -4.33
N SER A 227 34.35 -24.43 -5.36
CA SER A 227 33.96 -24.13 -6.74
C SER A 227 33.43 -25.39 -7.45
N THR A 228 32.48 -25.19 -8.38
CA THR A 228 32.47 -25.92 -9.67
C THR A 228 31.91 -25.01 -10.76
N GLU A 229 32.66 -24.98 -11.85
CA GLU A 229 32.52 -24.16 -13.05
C GLU A 229 31.49 -24.71 -14.06
N HIS A 230 31.05 -23.80 -14.93
CA HIS A 230 30.62 -23.94 -16.32
C HIS A 230 29.42 -24.84 -16.70
N THR A 231 28.40 -24.21 -17.29
CA THR A 231 27.95 -24.63 -18.62
C THR A 231 27.65 -23.41 -19.49
N ASP A 232 28.32 -23.41 -20.65
CA ASP A 232 28.21 -22.43 -21.73
C ASP A 232 26.80 -22.28 -22.30
N LEU A 233 26.41 -21.03 -22.57
CA LEU A 233 25.61 -20.69 -23.75
C LEU A 233 26.32 -19.55 -24.49
N SER A 234 27.29 -19.92 -25.32
CA SER A 234 27.82 -19.07 -26.37
C SER A 234 26.97 -19.22 -27.64
N ASN A 235 26.79 -18.09 -28.34
CA ASN A 235 26.17 -17.86 -29.66
C ASN A 235 24.67 -17.54 -29.58
N VAL A 236 24.27 -16.26 -29.67
CA VAL A 236 24.29 -15.48 -30.92
C VAL A 236 24.80 -14.02 -30.73
N ARG A 237 25.97 -13.75 -31.35
CA ARG A 237 26.47 -12.54 -32.08
C ARG A 237 26.06 -11.13 -31.56
N ARG A 238 26.95 -10.28 -31.03
CA ARG A 238 28.09 -9.53 -31.64
C ARG A 238 27.79 -8.76 -32.95
N SER A 239 27.69 -7.44 -32.81
CA SER A 239 28.38 -6.42 -33.61
C SER A 239 28.62 -5.23 -32.67
N GLU A 240 29.78 -5.15 -32.01
CA GLU A 240 30.95 -4.36 -32.44
C GLU A 240 30.62 -2.88 -32.75
N LEU A 241 30.99 -2.01 -31.81
CA LEU A 241 31.58 -0.70 -32.10
C LEU A 241 32.46 -0.30 -30.90
N ASP A 242 33.68 -0.83 -30.92
CA ASP A 242 34.84 -0.21 -30.28
C ASP A 242 35.15 1.08 -31.05
N LEU A 243 35.17 2.22 -30.35
CA LEU A 243 36.15 3.26 -30.62
C LEU A 243 36.73 3.74 -29.29
N ASP A 244 37.79 3.02 -28.94
CA ASP A 244 38.80 3.37 -27.97
C ASP A 244 39.51 4.69 -28.38
N LYS A 245 40.02 5.38 -27.36
CA LYS A 245 41.13 6.38 -27.40
C LYS A 245 40.80 7.80 -27.88
N THR A 246 40.87 8.75 -26.94
CA THR A 246 42.02 9.69 -26.89
C THR A 246 42.09 10.46 -25.56
N GLY A 247 43.26 10.37 -24.88
CA GLY A 247 43.89 11.40 -24.02
C GLY A 247 43.35 11.55 -22.58
N ILE A 248 43.95 10.95 -21.53
CA ILE A 248 45.18 11.37 -20.83
C ILE A 248 45.22 12.84 -20.37
N ARG A 249 45.02 12.99 -19.04
CA ARG A 249 45.67 13.90 -18.06
C ARG A 249 45.69 15.41 -18.29
N GLY A 250 45.32 16.10 -17.21
CA GLY A 250 46.32 16.86 -16.43
C GLY A 250 45.99 18.33 -16.17
N LYS A 251 45.93 18.65 -14.87
CA LYS A 251 46.27 19.93 -14.21
C LYS A 251 46.47 21.17 -15.10
N GLU A 252 45.66 22.19 -14.89
CA GLU A 252 45.90 23.35 -14.00
C GLU A 252 44.58 24.08 -13.74
#